data_AF-A0A8R1DYQ2-F1
#
_entry.id   AF-A0A8R1DYQ2-F1
#
_cell.length_a   1.000
_cell.length_b   1.000
_cell.length_c   1.000
_cell.angle_alpha   90.00
_cell.angle_beta   90.00
_cell.angle_gamma   90.00
#
_symmetry.space_group_name_H-M   'P 1'
#
loop_
_entity.id
_entity.type
_entity.pdbx_description
1 polymer ?
#
loop_
_entity_poly.entity_id
_entity_poly.type
_entity_poly.pdbx_seq_one_letter_code
_entity_poly.pdbx_strand_id
1 'polypeptide(L)'
;MAKYCLKKASKRVSCAKRYKIEKKVRDHNKKAKREAKKNGTGHKKEKTISVPNSCPFKEEILIQAEQEREKVKARQEAAKEAAKNHRIEKRKGNLPANFESMVSKAAKQSAEFDRKAAAAAEQEKFNTLDDKTIKAYASEVRKTIETADVVIQVLDARDPLGSRSKSVEEQVLKGNKRLVLLLNKIDLVPRENVKKWLEYLRGQFPTIAFKASTQEQKSNIGRFNSAILNNTETAKCVGADIVMKILANYCRNKDIKTSIRVGIVGFPNVGKSSVINSLKRRKACNVGNLPGITKEMQEVELDKNIRLIDSPGVILASQKDLDPIEVALKNAIRVDNLLDPIAPVHAILRRCSKETVRFFKSISNGVVCRNVKKEEKRKKKIRRKLMGLFTKPEKIA
;
A
#
# COMPACT_ATOMS: atom_id res chain seq x y z
N MET A 1 -56.68 23.66 -14.26
CA MET A 1 -55.37 24.09 -14.81
C MET A 1 -54.41 22.90 -14.83
N ALA A 2 -54.17 22.32 -16.01
CA ALA A 2 -53.23 21.19 -16.16
C ALA A 2 -51.79 21.71 -16.14
N LYS A 3 -50.99 21.26 -15.17
CA LYS A 3 -49.56 21.59 -15.09
C LYS A 3 -48.80 20.88 -16.21
N TYR A 4 -48.35 21.62 -17.20
CA TYR A 4 -47.40 21.16 -18.22
C TYR A 4 -46.10 20.70 -17.54
N CYS A 5 -45.91 19.38 -17.41
CA CYS A 5 -44.65 18.81 -16.94
C CYS A 5 -43.61 18.88 -18.07
N LEU A 6 -42.76 19.92 -18.05
CA LEU A 6 -41.63 20.04 -18.97
C LEU A 6 -40.70 18.81 -18.83
N LYS A 7 -40.46 18.10 -19.93
CA LYS A 7 -39.60 16.91 -19.96
C LYS A 7 -38.16 17.30 -19.58
N LYS A 8 -37.72 16.89 -18.39
CA LYS A 8 -36.35 17.13 -17.91
C LYS A 8 -35.35 16.26 -18.68
N ALA A 9 -34.29 16.86 -19.22
CA ALA A 9 -33.26 16.14 -19.97
C ALA A 9 -32.57 15.08 -19.09
N SER A 10 -32.42 13.87 -19.63
CA SER A 10 -31.76 12.77 -18.95
C SER A 10 -30.26 13.03 -18.78
N LYS A 11 -29.73 12.83 -17.57
CA LYS A 11 -28.28 12.86 -17.29
C LYS A 11 -27.54 11.61 -17.80
N ARG A 12 -28.25 10.60 -18.30
CA ARG A 12 -27.64 9.37 -18.83
C ARG A 12 -27.00 9.65 -20.19
N VAL A 13 -25.74 9.26 -20.35
CA VAL A 13 -24.98 9.42 -21.59
C VAL A 13 -24.86 8.06 -22.27
N SER A 14 -25.18 7.99 -23.57
CA SER A 14 -25.01 6.76 -24.35
C SER A 14 -23.54 6.37 -24.45
N CYS A 15 -23.25 5.06 -24.55
CA CYS A 15 -21.88 4.57 -24.71
C CYS A 15 -21.17 5.18 -25.92
N ALA A 16 -21.89 5.37 -27.04
CA ALA A 16 -21.38 6.03 -28.24
C ALA A 16 -20.94 7.49 -27.95
N LYS A 17 -21.72 8.24 -27.18
CA LYS A 17 -21.39 9.62 -26.80
C LYS A 17 -20.19 9.67 -25.84
N ARG A 18 -20.08 8.72 -24.88
CA ARG A 18 -18.90 8.59 -24.01
C ARG A 18 -17.62 8.31 -24.81
N TYR A 19 -17.66 7.34 -25.72
CA TYR A 19 -16.52 7.00 -26.58
C TYR A 19 -16.09 8.17 -27.47
N LYS A 20 -17.06 8.93 -28.02
CA LYS A 20 -16.78 10.14 -28.81
C LYS A 20 -16.11 11.24 -27.98
N ILE A 21 -16.51 11.41 -26.72
CA ILE A 21 -15.88 12.37 -25.79
C ILE A 21 -14.44 11.93 -25.47
N GLU A 22 -14.23 10.67 -25.11
CA GLU A 22 -12.90 10.13 -24.81
C GLU A 22 -11.93 10.26 -26.00
N LYS A 23 -12.41 9.96 -27.21
CA LYS A 23 -11.63 10.15 -28.44
C LYS A 23 -11.26 11.62 -28.64
N LYS A 24 -12.21 12.55 -28.50
CA LYS A 24 -11.95 14.00 -28.62
C LYS A 24 -10.93 14.50 -27.59
N VAL A 25 -11.02 14.06 -26.34
CA VAL A 25 -10.05 14.43 -25.28
C VAL A 25 -8.66 13.90 -25.60
N ARG A 26 -8.57 12.66 -26.09
CA ARG A 26 -7.29 12.06 -26.51
C ARG A 26 -6.65 12.85 -27.65
N ASP A 27 -7.44 13.20 -28.67
CA ASP A 27 -6.97 13.95 -29.83
C ASP A 27 -6.55 15.37 -29.44
N HIS A 28 -7.31 16.04 -28.57
CA HIS A 28 -6.95 17.33 -28.00
C HIS A 28 -5.60 17.28 -27.27
N ASN A 29 -5.42 16.32 -26.36
CA ASN A 29 -4.18 16.20 -25.59
C ASN A 29 -2.98 15.85 -26.48
N LYS A 30 -3.20 15.09 -27.56
CA LYS A 30 -2.17 14.82 -28.57
C LYS A 30 -1.79 16.08 -29.34
N LYS A 31 -2.75 16.93 -29.68
CA LYS A 31 -2.52 18.23 -30.32
C LYS A 31 -1.77 19.19 -29.39
N ALA A 32 -2.22 19.34 -28.15
CA ALA A 32 -1.58 20.19 -27.14
C ALA A 32 -0.12 19.78 -26.87
N LYS A 33 0.18 18.47 -26.82
CA LYS A 33 1.57 17.98 -26.71
C LYS A 33 2.43 18.33 -27.93
N ARG A 34 1.86 18.31 -29.15
CA ARG A 34 2.58 18.69 -30.38
C ARG A 34 2.83 20.19 -30.41
N GLU A 35 1.86 21.01 -30.00
CA GLU A 35 2.00 22.47 -29.89
C GLU A 35 3.01 22.85 -28.80
N ALA A 36 2.97 22.20 -27.63
CA ALA A 36 3.96 22.42 -26.56
C ALA A 36 5.39 22.06 -26.99
N LYS A 37 5.56 21.06 -27.87
CA LYS A 37 6.87 20.74 -28.46
C LYS A 37 7.33 21.76 -29.49
N LYS A 38 6.41 22.35 -30.26
CA LYS A 38 6.71 23.41 -31.25
C LYS A 38 7.09 24.74 -30.59
N ASN A 39 6.49 25.05 -29.45
CA ASN A 39 6.71 26.32 -28.75
C ASN A 39 8.00 26.37 -27.93
N GLY A 40 8.83 25.32 -27.96
CA GLY A 40 10.06 25.22 -27.17
C GLY A 40 9.76 25.08 -25.67
N THR A 41 10.44 24.17 -24.99
CA THR A 41 10.42 24.12 -23.52
C THR A 41 11.27 25.25 -22.97
N GLY A 42 10.79 26.49 -23.11
CA GLY A 42 11.27 27.57 -22.27
C GLY A 42 10.94 27.20 -20.83
N HIS A 43 11.94 26.75 -20.07
CA HIS A 43 11.83 26.65 -18.62
C HIS A 43 11.45 28.04 -18.12
N LYS A 44 10.16 28.27 -17.86
CA LYS A 44 9.74 29.42 -17.05
C LYS A 44 10.44 29.22 -15.72
N LYS A 45 11.47 30.02 -15.43
CA LYS A 45 12.08 30.09 -14.11
C LYS A 45 10.92 30.22 -13.13
N GLU A 46 10.81 29.26 -12.20
CA GLU A 46 9.80 29.32 -11.15
C GLU A 46 9.94 30.69 -10.48
N LYS A 47 8.84 31.44 -10.45
CA LYS A 47 8.82 32.72 -9.76
C LYS A 47 9.09 32.43 -8.30
N THR A 48 10.18 32.96 -7.76
CA THR A 48 10.50 32.84 -6.34
C THR A 48 9.34 33.44 -5.55
N ILE A 49 8.76 32.64 -4.66
CA ILE A 49 7.67 33.07 -3.78
C ILE A 49 8.30 34.07 -2.80
N SER A 50 8.04 35.35 -2.98
CA SER A 50 8.52 36.43 -2.11
C SER A 50 7.53 36.64 -0.95
N VAL A 51 8.05 36.96 0.23
CA VAL A 51 7.24 37.27 1.41
C VAL A 51 6.42 38.53 1.13
N PRO A 52 5.07 38.48 1.18
CA PRO A 52 4.22 39.64 0.95
C PRO A 52 4.50 40.79 1.92
N ASN A 53 4.37 42.03 1.44
CA ASN A 53 4.60 43.25 2.25
C ASN A 53 3.64 43.40 3.44
N SER A 54 2.50 42.70 3.42
CA SER A 54 1.51 42.70 4.50
C SER A 54 1.90 41.82 5.70
N CYS A 55 3.02 41.09 5.63
CA CYS A 55 3.45 40.21 6.71
C CYS A 55 4.07 41.03 7.86
N PRO A 56 3.52 40.96 9.08
CA PRO A 56 3.98 41.78 10.22
C PRO A 56 5.42 41.46 10.67
N PHE A 57 5.96 40.29 10.32
CA PHE A 57 7.32 39.85 10.69
C PHE A 57 8.22 39.68 9.46
N LYS A 58 7.94 40.42 8.37
CA LYS A 58 8.69 40.28 7.11
C LYS A 58 10.20 40.47 7.31
N GLU A 59 10.61 41.45 8.10
CA GLU A 59 12.03 41.76 8.33
C GLU A 59 12.73 40.66 9.13
N GLU A 60 12.10 40.15 10.19
CA GLU A 60 12.63 39.03 10.98
C GLU A 60 12.79 37.75 10.16
N ILE A 61 11.82 37.45 9.29
CA ILE A 61 11.85 36.29 8.40
C ILE A 61 13.01 36.42 7.39
N LEU A 62 13.25 37.63 6.87
CA LEU A 62 14.36 37.88 5.94
C LEU A 62 15.72 37.74 6.63
N ILE A 63 15.86 38.28 7.84
CA ILE A 63 17.09 38.17 8.65
C ILE A 63 17.38 36.70 9.00
N GLN A 64 16.37 35.94 9.43
CA GLN A 64 16.54 34.51 9.71
C GLN A 64 16.95 33.72 8.47
N ALA A 65 16.35 34.02 7.32
CA ALA A 65 16.69 33.37 6.06
C ALA A 65 18.13 33.68 5.61
N GLU A 66 18.62 34.89 5.89
CA GLU A 66 20.01 35.28 5.60
C GLU A 66 21.00 34.54 6.51
N GLN A 67 20.72 34.48 7.81
CA GLN A 67 21.52 33.72 8.77
C GLN A 67 21.58 32.22 8.44
N GLU A 68 20.47 31.62 7.98
CA GLU A 68 20.47 30.23 7.54
C GLU A 68 21.31 30.01 6.28
N ARG A 69 21.25 30.95 5.31
CA ARG A 69 22.08 30.88 4.10
C ARG A 69 23.57 30.96 4.42
N GLU A 70 23.97 31.84 5.33
CA GLU A 70 25.36 31.94 5.79
C GLU A 70 25.82 30.66 6.49
N LYS A 71 24.99 30.09 7.39
CA LYS A 71 25.28 28.81 8.05
C LYS A 71 25.45 27.67 7.06
N VAL A 72 24.61 27.60 6.02
CA VAL A 72 24.72 26.58 4.97
C VAL A 72 25.99 26.77 4.15
N LYS A 73 26.34 28.00 3.80
CA LYS A 73 27.57 28.30 3.06
C LYS A 73 28.83 27.95 3.86
N ALA A 74 28.88 28.32 5.14
CA ALA A 74 29.96 27.98 6.05
C ALA A 74 30.13 26.45 6.21
N ARG A 75 29.01 25.70 6.32
CA ARG A 75 29.06 24.22 6.36
C ARG A 75 29.61 23.62 5.07
N GLN A 76 29.27 24.17 3.91
CA GLN A 76 29.79 23.70 2.63
C GLN A 76 31.28 23.99 2.47
N GLU A 77 31.75 25.16 2.91
CA GLU A 77 33.17 25.51 2.90
C GLU A 77 33.97 24.63 3.85
N ALA A 78 33.50 24.43 5.08
CA ALA A 78 34.11 23.52 6.05
C ALA A 78 34.18 22.06 5.52
N ALA A 79 33.13 21.58 4.85
CA ALA A 79 33.13 20.26 4.24
C ALA A 79 34.14 20.13 3.08
N LYS A 80 34.30 21.18 2.26
CA LYS A 80 35.30 21.22 1.19
C LYS A 80 36.72 21.22 1.75
N GLU A 81 36.95 21.96 2.83
CA GLU A 81 38.25 22.04 3.49
C GLU A 81 38.61 20.71 4.19
N ALA A 82 37.66 20.10 4.89
CA ALA A 82 37.82 18.76 5.46
C ALA A 82 38.14 17.70 4.39
N ALA A 83 37.46 17.75 3.24
CA ALA A 83 37.74 16.86 2.12
C ALA A 83 39.14 17.09 1.51
N LYS A 84 39.60 18.35 1.46
CA LYS A 84 40.95 18.70 0.98
C LYS A 84 42.02 18.18 1.94
N ASN A 85 41.84 18.36 3.25
CA ASN A 85 42.77 17.88 4.27
C ASN A 85 42.85 16.35 4.30
N HIS A 86 41.71 15.66 4.22
CA HIS A 86 41.66 14.20 4.12
C HIS A 86 42.34 13.68 2.83
N ARG A 87 42.28 14.44 1.73
CA ARG A 87 42.99 14.10 0.48
C ARG A 87 44.51 14.32 0.58
N ILE A 88 44.96 15.30 1.36
CA ILE A 88 46.38 15.56 1.63
C ILE A 88 46.94 14.47 2.56
N GLU A 89 46.22 14.09 3.61
CA GLU A 89 46.61 12.98 4.50
C GLU A 89 46.71 11.65 3.75
N LYS A 90 45.72 11.34 2.89
CA LYS A 90 45.79 10.17 2.01
C LYS A 90 46.98 10.19 1.05
N ARG A 91 47.45 11.37 0.62
CA ARG A 91 48.64 11.51 -0.22
C ARG A 91 49.94 11.34 0.58
N LYS A 92 50.00 11.81 1.83
CA LYS A 92 51.16 11.62 2.72
C LYS A 92 51.33 10.17 3.17
N GLY A 93 50.24 9.42 3.33
CA GLY A 93 50.26 7.99 3.70
C GLY A 93 50.56 7.01 2.54
N ASN A 94 50.96 7.49 1.35
CA ASN A 94 51.03 6.67 0.15
C ASN A 94 52.28 6.97 -0.71
N LEU A 95 53.46 7.06 -0.09
CA LEU A 95 54.73 6.77 -0.78
C LEU A 95 55.00 5.26 -0.67
N PRO A 96 54.92 4.48 -1.76
CA PRO A 96 55.31 3.08 -1.74
C PRO A 96 56.83 2.96 -1.87
N ALA A 97 57.49 2.32 -0.91
CA ALA A 97 58.93 2.09 -0.94
C ALA A 97 59.34 0.85 -1.76
N ASN A 98 58.40 0.01 -2.23
CA ASN A 98 58.74 -1.25 -2.92
C ASN A 98 57.74 -1.67 -4.00
N PHE A 99 58.26 -2.09 -5.17
CA PHE A 99 57.50 -2.54 -6.35
C PHE A 99 56.54 -3.70 -6.05
N GLU A 100 56.97 -4.63 -5.19
CA GLU A 100 56.19 -5.82 -4.79
C GLU A 100 54.95 -5.47 -3.94
N SER A 101 55.03 -4.37 -3.17
CA SER A 101 53.88 -3.85 -2.42
C SER A 101 52.81 -3.24 -3.35
N MET A 102 53.21 -2.79 -4.55
CA MET A 102 52.31 -2.21 -5.53
C MET A 102 51.52 -3.28 -6.27
N VAL A 103 52.20 -4.36 -6.68
CA VAL A 103 51.57 -5.53 -7.35
C VAL A 103 50.56 -6.21 -6.42
N SER A 104 50.92 -6.45 -5.16
CA SER A 104 50.02 -7.07 -4.18
C SER A 104 48.81 -6.19 -3.83
N LYS A 105 48.99 -4.86 -3.80
CA LYS A 105 47.91 -3.90 -3.54
C LYS A 105 46.97 -3.77 -4.75
N ALA A 106 47.50 -3.81 -5.97
CA ALA A 106 46.70 -3.84 -7.20
C ALA A 106 45.87 -5.12 -7.30
N ALA A 107 46.46 -6.28 -7.01
CA ALA A 107 45.74 -7.57 -7.00
C ALA A 107 44.63 -7.63 -5.93
N LYS A 108 44.89 -7.05 -4.74
CA LYS A 108 43.85 -6.92 -3.70
C LYS A 108 42.73 -5.98 -4.13
N GLN A 109 43.06 -4.86 -4.77
CA GLN A 109 42.06 -3.90 -5.25
C GLN A 109 41.23 -4.44 -6.41
N SER A 110 41.81 -5.19 -7.34
CA SER A 110 41.05 -5.84 -8.42
C SER A 110 40.12 -6.90 -7.87
N ALA A 111 40.60 -7.77 -6.96
CA ALA A 111 39.76 -8.76 -6.31
C ALA A 111 38.62 -8.11 -5.49
N GLU A 112 38.89 -7.00 -4.81
CA GLU A 112 37.87 -6.26 -4.04
C GLU A 112 36.89 -5.52 -4.95
N PHE A 113 37.33 -5.03 -6.11
CA PHE A 113 36.49 -4.43 -7.14
C PHE A 113 35.60 -5.47 -7.80
N ASP A 114 36.13 -6.64 -8.16
CA ASP A 114 35.35 -7.74 -8.73
C ASP A 114 34.32 -8.27 -7.72
N ARG A 115 34.68 -8.35 -6.43
CA ARG A 115 33.74 -8.72 -5.35
C ARG A 115 32.64 -7.67 -5.17
N LYS A 116 32.98 -6.38 -5.28
CA LYS A 116 32.00 -5.27 -5.23
C LYS A 116 31.15 -5.20 -6.50
N ALA A 117 31.71 -5.52 -7.66
CA ALA A 117 31.00 -5.58 -8.93
C ALA A 117 30.04 -6.77 -8.98
N ALA A 118 30.44 -7.93 -8.46
CA ALA A 118 29.57 -9.09 -8.28
C ALA A 118 28.43 -8.80 -7.28
N ALA A 119 28.74 -8.17 -6.14
CA ALA A 119 27.74 -7.75 -5.17
C ALA A 119 26.80 -6.65 -5.71
N ALA A 120 27.31 -5.73 -6.53
CA ALA A 120 26.51 -4.71 -7.22
C ALA A 120 25.63 -5.33 -8.31
N ALA A 121 26.11 -6.34 -9.04
CA ALA A 121 25.33 -7.09 -10.03
C ALA A 121 24.23 -7.95 -9.38
N GLU A 122 24.45 -8.48 -8.17
CA GLU A 122 23.39 -9.08 -7.35
C GLU A 122 22.39 -8.04 -6.82
N GLN A 123 22.85 -6.84 -6.43
CA GLN A 123 21.99 -5.73 -6.01
C GLN A 123 21.13 -5.15 -7.16
N GLU A 124 21.67 -5.04 -8.38
CA GLU A 124 20.90 -4.54 -9.54
C GLU A 124 19.78 -5.51 -9.97
N LYS A 125 19.98 -6.82 -9.76
CA LYS A 125 18.90 -7.82 -9.91
C LYS A 125 17.84 -7.69 -8.81
N PHE A 126 18.08 -6.90 -7.76
CA PHE A 126 17.19 -6.75 -6.61
C PHE A 126 16.56 -5.37 -6.45
N ASN A 127 16.32 -4.63 -7.54
CA ASN A 127 15.50 -3.41 -7.48
C ASN A 127 14.00 -3.74 -7.33
N THR A 128 13.65 -4.25 -6.15
CA THR A 128 12.29 -4.36 -5.65
C THR A 128 11.77 -2.99 -5.25
N LEU A 129 10.83 -2.45 -6.05
CA LEU A 129 10.08 -1.21 -5.81
C LEU A 129 10.94 0.06 -5.78
N ASP A 130 10.53 1.10 -6.52
CA ASP A 130 11.20 2.40 -6.49
C ASP A 130 11.37 2.87 -5.03
N ASP A 131 12.61 3.01 -4.55
CA ASP A 131 12.93 3.51 -3.20
C ASP A 131 12.17 4.78 -2.84
N LYS A 132 11.90 5.62 -3.85
CA LYS A 132 11.10 6.83 -3.72
C LYS A 132 9.67 6.57 -3.26
N THR A 133 9.04 5.51 -3.76
CA THR A 133 7.68 5.10 -3.42
C THR A 133 7.60 4.53 -2.01
N ILE A 134 8.56 3.67 -1.62
CA ILE A 134 8.64 3.15 -0.25
C ILE A 134 8.84 4.31 0.74
N LYS A 135 9.77 5.22 0.45
CA LYS A 135 10.01 6.41 1.27
C LYS A 135 8.78 7.31 1.39
N ALA A 136 8.03 7.49 0.29
CA ALA A 136 6.79 8.26 0.30
C ALA A 136 5.74 7.61 1.22
N TYR A 137 5.48 6.31 1.08
CA TYR A 137 4.53 5.61 1.94
C TYR A 137 4.98 5.60 3.41
N ALA A 138 6.29 5.45 3.67
CA ALA A 138 6.85 5.55 5.01
C ALA A 138 6.67 6.94 5.64
N SER A 139 6.70 8.00 4.83
CA SER A 139 6.38 9.37 5.27
C SER A 139 4.90 9.51 5.64
N GLU A 140 4.00 8.98 4.80
CA GLU A 140 2.55 9.00 5.07
C GLU A 140 2.17 8.23 6.34
N VAL A 141 2.84 7.11 6.61
CA VAL A 141 2.63 6.34 7.85
C VAL A 141 3.13 7.10 9.07
N ARG A 142 4.27 7.80 8.98
CA ARG A 142 4.75 8.68 10.06
C ARG A 142 3.76 9.79 10.37
N LYS A 143 3.25 10.49 9.34
CA LYS A 143 2.18 11.50 9.50
C LYS A 143 0.93 10.91 10.15
N THR A 144 0.55 9.69 9.78
CA THR A 144 -0.59 8.98 10.37
C THR A 144 -0.36 8.74 11.87
N ILE A 145 0.83 8.25 12.24
CA ILE A 145 1.20 8.03 13.64
C ILE A 145 1.21 9.34 14.40
N GLU A 146 1.76 10.43 13.85
CA GLU A 146 1.80 11.77 14.46
C GLU A 146 0.40 12.38 14.67
N THR A 147 -0.52 12.16 13.74
CA THR A 147 -1.88 12.72 13.80
C THR A 147 -2.82 11.92 14.70
N ALA A 148 -2.58 10.62 14.86
CA ALA A 148 -3.46 9.73 15.62
C ALA A 148 -3.26 9.85 17.14
N ASP A 149 -4.33 9.64 17.89
CA ASP A 149 -4.31 9.51 19.36
C ASP A 149 -4.13 8.04 19.76
N VAL A 150 -4.74 7.14 18.99
CA VAL A 150 -4.65 5.68 19.13
C VAL A 150 -4.19 5.08 17.80
N VAL A 151 -3.24 4.17 17.82
CA VAL A 151 -2.77 3.46 16.62
C VAL A 151 -3.16 2.00 16.70
N ILE A 152 -3.83 1.52 15.65
CA ILE A 152 -4.15 0.11 15.45
C ILE A 152 -3.21 -0.46 14.38
N GLN A 153 -2.36 -1.41 14.77
CA GLN A 153 -1.52 -2.14 13.83
C GLN A 153 -2.22 -3.43 13.39
N VAL A 154 -2.54 -3.52 12.10
CA VAL A 154 -3.24 -4.66 11.51
C VAL A 154 -2.23 -5.73 11.09
N LEU A 155 -2.44 -6.94 11.59
CA LEU A 155 -1.65 -8.14 11.33
C LEU A 155 -2.47 -9.16 10.54
N ASP A 156 -1.81 -10.02 9.76
CA ASP A 156 -2.45 -11.15 9.07
C ASP A 156 -2.34 -12.41 9.95
N ALA A 157 -3.46 -13.06 10.26
CA ALA A 157 -3.50 -14.23 11.15
C ALA A 157 -2.66 -15.41 10.65
N ARG A 158 -2.37 -15.50 9.35
CA ARG A 158 -1.57 -16.58 8.75
C ARG A 158 -0.09 -16.47 9.10
N ASP A 159 0.41 -15.24 9.24
CA ASP A 159 1.79 -14.94 9.65
C ASP A 159 1.81 -13.61 10.42
N PRO A 160 1.45 -13.62 11.71
CA PRO A 160 1.34 -12.39 12.50
C PRO A 160 2.69 -11.73 12.74
N LEU A 161 3.76 -12.53 12.91
CA LEU A 161 5.11 -12.01 13.14
C LEU A 161 5.70 -11.40 11.88
N GLY A 162 5.51 -12.03 10.72
CA GLY A 162 6.01 -11.52 9.45
C GLY A 162 5.25 -10.31 8.91
N SER A 163 4.02 -10.05 9.38
CA SER A 163 3.25 -8.84 9.06
C SER A 163 3.37 -7.73 10.10
N ARG A 164 4.13 -7.97 11.18
CA ARG A 164 4.37 -7.04 12.27
C ARG A 164 5.59 -6.15 11.98
N SER A 165 5.56 -4.92 12.49
CA SER A 165 6.65 -3.97 12.33
C SER A 165 7.02 -3.33 13.65
N LYS A 166 8.15 -3.77 14.24
CA LYS A 166 8.69 -3.24 15.50
C LYS A 166 9.03 -1.74 15.41
N SER A 167 9.54 -1.29 14.25
CA SER A 167 9.84 0.12 14.03
C SER A 167 8.61 1.03 14.19
N VAL A 168 7.43 0.57 13.74
CA VAL A 168 6.18 1.30 13.95
C VAL A 168 5.82 1.33 15.43
N GLU A 169 5.94 0.20 16.12
CA GLU A 169 5.62 0.08 17.54
C GLU A 169 6.48 1.02 18.38
N GLU A 170 7.80 1.05 18.14
CA GLU A 170 8.73 1.96 18.79
C GLU A 170 8.38 3.44 18.55
N GLN A 171 7.99 3.81 17.32
CA GLN A 171 7.58 5.18 17.00
C GLN A 171 6.29 5.59 17.74
N VAL A 172 5.32 4.68 17.81
CA VAL A 172 4.05 4.92 18.52
C VAL A 172 4.31 5.09 20.02
N LEU A 173 5.15 4.23 20.61
CA LEU A 173 5.52 4.29 22.03
C LEU A 173 6.33 5.54 22.38
N LYS A 174 7.28 5.95 21.52
CA LYS A 174 8.02 7.21 21.67
C LYS A 174 7.10 8.43 21.66
N GLY A 175 6.02 8.37 20.88
CA GLY A 175 4.98 9.40 20.86
C GLY A 175 4.04 9.39 22.06
N ASN A 176 4.23 8.49 23.04
CA ASN A 176 3.34 8.25 24.18
C ASN A 176 1.88 7.96 23.76
N LYS A 177 1.71 7.28 22.62
CA LYS A 177 0.40 6.95 22.04
C LYS A 177 0.01 5.52 22.39
N ARG A 178 -1.30 5.26 22.37
CA ARG A 178 -1.82 3.92 22.63
C ARG A 178 -1.68 3.04 21.39
N LEU A 179 -1.12 1.85 21.55
CA LEU A 179 -0.98 0.85 20.50
C LEU A 179 -1.92 -0.34 20.77
N VAL A 180 -2.67 -0.75 19.75
CA VAL A 180 -3.50 -1.96 19.76
C VAL A 180 -3.16 -2.80 18.54
N LEU A 181 -2.97 -4.11 18.73
CA LEU A 181 -2.80 -5.05 17.62
C LEU A 181 -4.16 -5.59 17.18
N LEU A 182 -4.37 -5.66 15.87
CA LEU A 182 -5.59 -6.23 15.29
C LEU A 182 -5.22 -7.39 14.38
N LEU A 183 -5.48 -8.60 14.84
CA LEU A 183 -5.22 -9.84 14.14
C LEU A 183 -6.37 -10.10 13.15
N ASN A 184 -6.16 -9.76 11.88
CA ASN A 184 -7.16 -9.87 10.82
C ASN A 184 -7.08 -11.21 10.07
N LYS A 185 -8.13 -11.54 9.31
CA LYS A 185 -8.26 -12.77 8.50
C LYS A 185 -8.25 -14.05 9.34
N ILE A 186 -8.82 -14.00 10.54
CA ILE A 186 -8.94 -15.16 11.44
C ILE A 186 -9.75 -16.31 10.85
N ASP A 187 -10.52 -16.05 9.79
CA ASP A 187 -11.27 -17.05 9.02
C ASP A 187 -10.39 -17.95 8.15
N LEU A 188 -9.13 -17.56 7.89
CA LEU A 188 -8.19 -18.33 7.07
C LEU A 188 -7.33 -19.31 7.89
N VAL A 189 -7.49 -19.32 9.21
CA VAL A 189 -6.62 -20.06 10.14
C VAL A 189 -7.50 -20.85 11.12
N PRO A 190 -7.11 -22.09 11.50
CA PRO A 190 -7.83 -22.86 12.52
C PRO A 190 -7.98 -22.07 13.83
N ARG A 191 -9.12 -22.26 14.51
CA ARG A 191 -9.48 -21.47 15.71
C ARG A 191 -8.47 -21.67 16.84
N GLU A 192 -7.93 -22.87 16.97
CA GLU A 192 -6.94 -23.28 17.96
C GLU A 192 -5.65 -22.46 17.79
N ASN A 193 -5.23 -22.27 16.54
CA ASN A 193 -4.06 -21.46 16.21
C ASN A 193 -4.33 -19.97 16.48
N VAL A 194 -5.53 -19.47 16.17
CA VAL A 194 -5.92 -18.10 16.50
C VAL A 194 -5.87 -17.84 18.01
N LYS A 195 -6.35 -18.79 18.84
CA LYS A 195 -6.26 -18.68 20.30
C LYS A 195 -4.82 -18.58 20.79
N LYS A 196 -3.95 -19.49 20.33
CA LYS A 196 -2.51 -19.47 20.67
C LYS A 196 -1.84 -18.16 20.26
N TRP A 197 -2.16 -17.64 19.07
CA TRP A 197 -1.65 -16.35 18.62
C TRP A 197 -2.13 -15.19 19.49
N LEU A 198 -3.40 -15.19 19.91
CA LEU A 198 -3.94 -14.17 20.80
C LEU A 198 -3.24 -14.21 22.16
N GLU A 199 -3.02 -15.39 22.74
CA GLU A 199 -2.30 -15.55 24.00
C GLU A 199 -0.88 -14.98 23.90
N TYR A 200 -0.14 -15.36 22.85
CA TYR A 200 1.21 -14.86 22.62
C TYR A 200 1.26 -13.34 22.43
N LEU A 201 0.41 -12.79 21.55
CA LEU A 201 0.44 -11.35 21.23
C LEU A 201 -0.06 -10.48 22.38
N ARG A 202 -1.04 -10.95 23.16
CA ARG A 202 -1.56 -10.24 24.35
C ARG A 202 -0.54 -10.13 25.47
N GLY A 203 0.46 -11.02 25.53
CA GLY A 203 1.59 -10.87 26.42
C GLY A 203 2.47 -9.64 26.11
N GLN A 204 2.32 -9.06 24.92
CA GLN A 204 3.11 -7.90 24.48
C GLN A 204 2.25 -6.64 24.34
N PHE A 205 1.14 -6.73 23.60
CA PHE A 205 0.23 -5.60 23.38
C PHE A 205 -1.24 -6.06 23.35
N PRO A 206 -2.19 -5.19 23.75
CA PRO A 206 -3.62 -5.50 23.62
C PRO A 206 -3.95 -5.94 22.19
N THR A 207 -4.45 -7.17 22.04
CA THR A 207 -4.67 -7.79 20.72
C THR A 207 -6.10 -8.27 20.54
N ILE A 208 -6.72 -7.87 19.42
CA ILE A 208 -8.10 -8.18 19.05
C ILE A 208 -8.11 -9.09 17.82
N ALA A 209 -8.91 -10.16 17.86
CA ALA A 209 -9.20 -11.00 16.69
C ALA A 209 -10.27 -10.35 15.82
N PHE A 210 -10.05 -10.31 14.51
CA PHE A 210 -10.94 -9.64 13.57
C PHE A 210 -11.15 -10.44 12.27
N LYS A 211 -12.41 -10.49 11.83
CA LYS A 211 -12.82 -10.96 10.49
C LYS A 211 -13.48 -9.80 9.76
N ALA A 212 -12.80 -9.26 8.74
CA ALA A 212 -13.37 -8.21 7.91
C ALA A 212 -14.49 -8.77 7.02
N SER A 213 -15.65 -8.11 7.03
CA SER A 213 -16.77 -8.39 6.14
C SER A 213 -17.57 -7.10 5.91
N THR A 214 -17.64 -6.66 4.65
CA THR A 214 -18.35 -5.43 4.24
C THR A 214 -19.82 -5.70 3.94
N GLN A 215 -20.46 -6.69 4.58
CA GLN A 215 -21.89 -6.91 4.37
C GLN A 215 -22.69 -5.72 4.92
N GLU A 216 -23.70 -5.29 4.15
CA GLU A 216 -24.75 -4.37 4.61
C GLU A 216 -25.56 -5.08 5.72
N GLN A 217 -25.05 -5.04 6.94
CA GLN A 217 -25.70 -5.62 8.11
C GLN A 217 -26.95 -4.78 8.41
N LYS A 218 -28.15 -5.34 8.15
CA LYS A 218 -29.45 -4.74 8.52
C LYS A 218 -29.70 -4.62 10.03
N SER A 219 -28.85 -5.22 10.88
CA SER A 219 -28.99 -5.21 12.34
C SER A 219 -27.74 -4.66 13.04
N ASN A 220 -27.96 -4.11 14.23
CA ASN A 220 -26.93 -3.52 15.08
C ASN A 220 -25.84 -4.54 15.47
N ILE A 221 -24.67 -3.99 15.81
CA ILE A 221 -23.47 -4.65 16.37
C ILE A 221 -23.94 -5.73 17.34
N GLY A 222 -23.85 -6.98 16.91
CA GLY A 222 -24.40 -8.12 17.64
C GLY A 222 -23.47 -8.50 18.77
N ARG A 223 -23.87 -8.14 20.01
CA ARG A 223 -23.13 -8.37 21.26
C ARG A 223 -22.26 -9.63 21.19
N PHE A 224 -20.97 -9.43 21.37
CA PHE A 224 -19.97 -10.49 21.55
C PHE A 224 -20.35 -11.40 22.73
N ASN A 225 -20.94 -12.56 22.46
CA ASN A 225 -21.02 -13.68 23.39
C ASN A 225 -19.95 -14.71 22.99
N SER A 226 -19.36 -15.39 23.98
CA SER A 226 -18.37 -16.47 23.80
C SER A 226 -18.83 -17.55 22.80
N ALA A 227 -20.15 -17.76 22.68
CA ALA A 227 -20.77 -18.66 21.70
C ALA A 227 -20.58 -18.26 20.22
N ILE A 228 -20.21 -17.01 19.89
CA ILE A 228 -20.03 -16.56 18.49
C ILE A 228 -18.73 -17.12 17.88
N LEU A 229 -17.72 -17.44 18.69
CA LEU A 229 -16.54 -18.16 18.21
C LEU A 229 -16.90 -19.56 17.71
N ASN A 230 -18.01 -20.15 18.18
CA ASN A 230 -18.44 -21.48 17.76
C ASN A 230 -19.03 -21.49 16.34
N ASN A 231 -19.38 -20.33 15.76
CA ASN A 231 -20.08 -20.23 14.47
C ASN A 231 -19.34 -19.38 13.42
N THR A 232 -18.06 -19.71 13.18
CA THR A 232 -17.16 -19.02 12.21
C THR A 232 -17.57 -19.18 10.75
N GLU A 233 -18.54 -20.06 10.44
CA GLU A 233 -19.11 -20.23 9.10
C GLU A 233 -20.02 -19.07 8.70
N THR A 234 -20.41 -18.21 9.64
CA THR A 234 -21.23 -17.05 9.32
C THR A 234 -20.43 -16.00 8.55
N ALA A 235 -21.03 -15.43 7.51
CA ALA A 235 -20.45 -14.36 6.68
C ALA A 235 -20.37 -12.99 7.40
N LYS A 236 -20.65 -12.98 8.72
CA LYS A 236 -20.69 -11.77 9.55
C LYS A 236 -19.28 -11.30 9.91
N CYS A 237 -19.15 -10.00 10.14
CA CYS A 237 -17.92 -9.42 10.69
C CYS A 237 -17.78 -9.86 12.16
N VAL A 238 -16.56 -10.23 12.56
CA VAL A 238 -16.22 -10.60 13.93
C VAL A 238 -15.20 -9.60 14.46
N GLY A 239 -15.40 -9.11 15.69
CA GLY A 239 -14.45 -8.26 16.42
C GLY A 239 -14.76 -6.76 16.35
N ALA A 240 -15.65 -6.32 15.46
CA ALA A 240 -16.04 -4.91 15.33
C ALA A 240 -16.57 -4.32 16.65
N ASP A 241 -17.41 -5.06 17.38
CA ASP A 241 -17.96 -4.65 18.66
C ASP A 241 -16.87 -4.37 19.71
N ILE A 242 -15.85 -5.22 19.76
CA ILE A 242 -14.74 -5.10 20.72
C ILE A 242 -13.92 -3.85 20.37
N VAL A 243 -13.60 -3.67 19.09
CA VAL A 243 -12.92 -2.46 18.61
C VAL A 243 -13.73 -1.22 18.98
N MET A 244 -15.03 -1.20 18.68
CA MET A 244 -15.90 -0.07 19.01
C MET A 244 -15.98 0.21 20.51
N LYS A 245 -16.06 -0.81 21.36
CA LYS A 245 -16.05 -0.65 22.83
C LYS A 245 -14.73 -0.05 23.32
N ILE A 246 -13.61 -0.54 22.81
CA ILE A 246 -12.28 -0.03 23.17
C ILE A 246 -12.12 1.42 22.73
N LEU A 247 -12.51 1.74 21.49
CA LEU A 247 -12.48 3.12 20.98
C LEU A 247 -13.41 4.04 21.75
N ALA A 248 -14.62 3.59 22.09
CA ALA A 248 -15.56 4.36 22.90
C ALA A 248 -15.04 4.60 24.33
N ASN A 249 -14.27 3.67 24.90
CA ASN A 249 -13.60 3.88 26.18
C ASN A 249 -12.49 4.93 26.07
N TYR A 250 -11.73 4.95 24.96
CA TYR A 250 -10.74 6.00 24.70
C TYR A 250 -11.39 7.38 24.45
N CYS A 251 -12.61 7.45 23.93
CA CYS A 251 -13.38 8.69 23.83
C CYS A 251 -13.82 9.24 25.19
N ARG A 252 -13.82 8.42 26.26
CA ARG A 252 -14.17 8.84 27.62
C ARG A 252 -12.88 9.18 28.36
N ASN A 253 -12.43 10.43 28.22
CA ASN A 253 -11.29 10.93 28.97
C ASN A 253 -11.78 12.00 29.95
N LYS A 254 -11.65 11.76 31.26
CA LYS A 254 -12.09 12.67 32.34
C LYS A 254 -13.57 13.11 32.23
N ASP A 255 -14.50 12.17 31.96
CA ASP A 255 -15.95 12.40 31.80
C ASP A 255 -16.38 13.34 30.65
N ILE A 256 -15.44 13.79 29.80
CA ILE A 256 -15.74 14.56 28.58
C ILE A 256 -15.63 13.62 27.38
N LYS A 257 -16.66 13.64 26.52
CA LYS A 257 -16.62 12.94 25.22
C LYS A 257 -15.73 13.73 24.26
N THR A 258 -14.46 13.36 24.15
CA THR A 258 -13.55 13.95 23.18
C THR A 258 -13.59 13.19 21.85
N SER A 259 -13.40 13.91 20.75
CA SER A 259 -13.18 13.27 19.46
C SER A 259 -11.78 12.66 19.43
N ILE A 260 -11.67 11.43 18.94
CA ILE A 260 -10.40 10.71 18.80
C ILE A 260 -10.11 10.39 17.34
N ARG A 261 -8.83 10.42 17.00
CA ARG A 261 -8.30 9.97 15.71
C ARG A 261 -7.57 8.65 15.89
N VAL A 262 -7.95 7.66 15.09
CA VAL A 262 -7.41 6.30 15.16
C VAL A 262 -6.64 6.01 13.89
N GLY A 263 -5.32 5.88 13.99
CA GLY A 263 -4.44 5.54 12.87
C GLY A 263 -4.42 4.05 12.61
N ILE A 264 -4.72 3.62 11.38
CA ILE A 264 -4.69 2.21 10.97
C ILE A 264 -3.46 1.99 10.11
N VAL A 265 -2.50 1.24 10.64
CA VAL A 265 -1.18 0.98 10.04
C VAL A 265 -0.93 -0.52 9.90
N GLY A 266 0.02 -0.91 9.05
CA GLY A 266 0.38 -2.32 8.88
C GLY A 266 0.86 -2.67 7.47
N PHE A 267 1.35 -3.90 7.33
CA PHE A 267 1.96 -4.42 6.10
C PHE A 267 1.00 -4.32 4.89
N PRO A 268 1.49 -4.25 3.64
CA PRO A 268 0.62 -4.31 2.47
C PRO A 268 -0.30 -5.53 2.48
N ASN A 269 -1.53 -5.38 1.97
CA ASN A 269 -2.50 -6.49 1.80
C ASN A 269 -2.94 -7.27 3.06
N VAL A 270 -2.61 -6.81 4.28
CA VAL A 270 -3.16 -7.35 5.54
C VAL A 270 -4.66 -7.07 5.71
N GLY A 271 -5.21 -6.11 4.96
CA GLY A 271 -6.65 -5.80 4.95
C GLY A 271 -7.06 -4.53 5.69
N LYS A 272 -6.16 -3.55 5.90
CA LYS A 272 -6.43 -2.25 6.55
C LYS A 272 -7.73 -1.58 6.07
N SER A 273 -7.82 -1.26 4.78
CA SER A 273 -8.99 -0.62 4.19
C SER A 273 -10.25 -1.50 4.26
N SER A 274 -10.11 -2.83 4.29
CA SER A 274 -11.22 -3.76 4.50
C SER A 274 -11.73 -3.74 5.95
N VAL A 275 -10.84 -3.60 6.93
CA VAL A 275 -11.19 -3.42 8.35
C VAL A 275 -11.99 -2.13 8.50
N ILE A 276 -11.54 -1.02 7.90
CA ILE A 276 -12.25 0.28 7.93
C ILE A 276 -13.65 0.15 7.34
N ASN A 277 -13.77 -0.44 6.15
CA ASN A 277 -15.06 -0.64 5.50
C ASN A 277 -15.99 -1.54 6.33
N SER A 278 -15.44 -2.53 7.04
CA SER A 278 -16.22 -3.40 7.93
C SER A 278 -16.70 -2.65 9.16
N LEU A 279 -15.85 -1.84 9.79
CA LEU A 279 -16.22 -0.98 10.93
C LEU A 279 -17.28 0.05 10.52
N LYS A 280 -17.11 0.68 9.35
CA LYS A 280 -18.08 1.64 8.81
C LYS A 280 -19.35 0.99 8.26
N ARG A 281 -19.33 -0.32 8.01
CA ARG A 281 -20.39 -1.12 7.36
C ARG A 281 -20.82 -0.64 5.97
N ARG A 282 -19.95 0.13 5.31
CA ARG A 282 -20.15 0.62 3.94
C ARG A 282 -18.79 0.73 3.26
N LYS A 283 -18.80 0.76 1.94
CA LYS A 283 -17.57 0.98 1.16
C LYS A 283 -17.16 2.46 1.22
N ALA A 284 -16.29 2.79 2.16
CA ALA A 284 -15.67 4.12 2.30
C ALA A 284 -14.30 4.18 1.60
N CYS A 285 -13.47 3.16 1.79
CA CYS A 285 -12.14 3.04 1.18
C CYS A 285 -12.16 2.10 -0.03
N ASN A 286 -11.30 2.35 -1.01
CA ASN A 286 -11.09 1.39 -2.09
C ASN A 286 -10.31 0.16 -1.58
N VAL A 287 -10.70 -1.03 -1.99
CA VAL A 287 -10.09 -2.29 -1.57
C VAL A 287 -9.76 -3.12 -2.80
N GLY A 288 -8.64 -3.84 -2.76
CA GLY A 288 -8.19 -4.72 -3.84
C GLY A 288 -7.04 -5.61 -3.38
N ASN A 289 -6.72 -6.61 -4.20
CA ASN A 289 -5.69 -7.60 -3.90
C ASN A 289 -4.29 -7.15 -4.39
N LEU A 290 -4.21 -6.05 -5.11
CA LEU A 290 -2.95 -5.49 -5.60
C LEU A 290 -2.35 -4.58 -4.52
N PRO A 291 -1.04 -4.67 -4.25
CA PRO A 291 -0.38 -3.69 -3.39
C PRO A 291 -0.38 -2.31 -4.05
N GLY A 292 -0.38 -1.25 -3.22
CA GLY A 292 -0.36 0.14 -3.68
C GLY A 292 -1.71 0.72 -4.13
N ILE A 293 -2.83 0.08 -3.76
CA ILE A 293 -4.18 0.61 -3.99
C ILE A 293 -4.43 1.87 -3.15
N THR A 294 -4.12 1.80 -1.86
CA THR A 294 -4.13 2.95 -0.94
C THR A 294 -2.77 3.62 -1.02
N LYS A 295 -2.70 4.81 -1.64
CA LYS A 295 -1.46 5.56 -1.87
C LYS A 295 -1.27 6.74 -0.94
N GLU A 296 -2.38 7.34 -0.52
CA GLU A 296 -2.43 8.56 0.27
C GLU A 296 -3.17 8.27 1.57
N MET A 297 -2.79 9.00 2.62
CA MET A 297 -3.52 8.99 3.87
C MET A 297 -4.92 9.60 3.67
N GLN A 298 -5.95 8.92 4.16
CA GLN A 298 -7.34 9.38 4.08
C GLN A 298 -8.03 9.24 5.44
N GLU A 299 -8.83 10.23 5.80
CA GLU A 299 -9.63 10.22 7.03
C GLU A 299 -11.07 9.80 6.73
N VAL A 300 -11.59 8.84 7.50
CA VAL A 300 -12.94 8.29 7.41
C VAL A 300 -13.63 8.48 8.75
N GLU A 301 -14.68 9.30 8.76
CA GLU A 301 -15.53 9.45 9.95
C GLU A 301 -16.30 8.15 10.20
N LEU A 302 -16.07 7.54 11.36
CA LEU A 302 -16.77 6.33 11.79
C LEU A 302 -18.07 6.69 12.52
N ASP A 303 -17.94 7.59 13.50
CA ASP A 303 -19.01 8.16 14.32
C ASP A 303 -18.63 9.63 14.66
N LYS A 304 -19.54 10.39 15.28
CA LYS A 304 -19.34 11.82 15.62
C LYS A 304 -18.05 12.09 16.39
N ASN A 305 -17.63 11.14 17.23
CA ASN A 305 -16.46 11.25 18.09
C ASN A 305 -15.28 10.40 17.64
N ILE A 306 -15.38 9.63 16.55
CA ILE A 306 -14.34 8.68 16.14
C ILE A 306 -14.04 8.86 14.66
N ARG A 307 -12.80 9.22 14.35
CA ARG A 307 -12.27 9.27 12.98
C ARG A 307 -11.19 8.23 12.79
N LEU A 308 -11.27 7.46 11.71
CA LEU A 308 -10.27 6.47 11.33
C LEU A 308 -9.37 7.04 10.24
N ILE A 309 -8.07 6.87 10.35
CA ILE A 309 -7.09 7.28 9.34
C ILE A 309 -6.57 6.02 8.65
N ASP A 310 -6.86 5.86 7.36
CA ASP A 310 -6.32 4.78 6.52
C ASP A 310 -4.97 5.20 5.96
N SER A 311 -3.91 4.44 6.27
CA SER A 311 -2.57 4.69 5.74
C SER A 311 -2.23 3.74 4.58
N PRO A 312 -1.31 4.13 3.67
CA PRO A 312 -0.72 3.18 2.74
C PRO A 312 -0.05 2.02 3.50
N GLY A 313 -0.02 0.85 2.88
CA GLY A 313 0.72 -0.28 3.41
C GLY A 313 2.21 -0.10 3.21
N VAL A 314 3.00 -0.26 4.27
CA VAL A 314 4.45 -0.08 4.22
C VAL A 314 5.19 -1.28 4.76
N ILE A 315 6.37 -1.46 4.20
CA ILE A 315 7.40 -2.35 4.68
C ILE A 315 8.50 -1.44 5.20
N LEU A 316 8.63 -1.33 6.52
CA LEU A 316 9.60 -0.44 7.17
C LEU A 316 10.86 -1.18 7.66
N ALA A 317 11.03 -2.44 7.26
CA ALA A 317 12.26 -3.17 7.52
C ALA A 317 13.34 -2.79 6.50
N SER A 318 14.60 -2.84 6.95
CA SER A 318 15.76 -2.57 6.09
C SER A 318 15.81 -3.61 4.97
N GLN A 319 15.99 -3.18 3.72
CA GLN A 319 16.03 -4.08 2.55
C GLN A 319 17.01 -5.26 2.69
N LYS A 320 18.02 -5.14 3.57
CA LYS A 320 18.99 -6.21 3.86
C LYS A 320 18.42 -7.38 4.65
N ASP A 321 17.35 -7.15 5.42
CA ASP A 321 16.78 -8.14 6.34
C ASP A 321 15.53 -8.83 5.76
N LEU A 322 15.07 -8.40 4.58
CA LEU A 322 13.88 -8.98 3.96
C LEU A 322 14.26 -10.06 2.96
N ASP A 323 13.83 -11.29 3.24
CA ASP A 323 13.81 -12.35 2.23
C ASP A 323 12.80 -11.98 1.14
N PRO A 324 13.25 -11.76 -0.11
CA PRO A 324 12.37 -11.42 -1.21
C PRO A 324 11.27 -12.44 -1.49
N ILE A 325 11.58 -13.70 -1.22
CA ILE A 325 10.64 -14.81 -1.35
C ILE A 325 9.48 -14.57 -0.39
N GLU A 326 9.77 -14.25 0.88
CA GLU A 326 8.72 -13.96 1.86
C GLU A 326 7.89 -12.73 1.50
N VAL A 327 8.54 -11.67 1.01
CA VAL A 327 7.84 -10.44 0.60
C VAL A 327 6.88 -10.72 -0.56
N ALA A 328 7.31 -11.54 -1.52
CA ALA A 328 6.47 -12.01 -2.62
C ALA A 328 5.31 -12.89 -2.13
N LEU A 329 5.58 -13.84 -1.23
CA LEU A 329 4.55 -14.74 -0.66
C LEU A 329 3.51 -13.99 0.17
N LYS A 330 3.90 -12.90 0.83
CA LYS A 330 3.01 -11.99 1.57
C LYS A 330 2.24 -11.04 0.64
N ASN A 331 2.45 -11.14 -0.68
CA ASN A 331 1.84 -10.28 -1.70
C ASN A 331 2.11 -8.79 -1.45
N ALA A 332 3.32 -8.45 -1.02
CA ALA A 332 3.69 -7.06 -0.76
C ALA A 332 4.16 -6.33 -2.03
N ILE A 333 4.65 -7.08 -3.00
CA ILE A 333 5.07 -6.61 -4.32
C ILE A 333 4.07 -7.12 -5.36
N ARG A 334 3.88 -6.35 -6.44
CA ARG A 334 3.05 -6.79 -7.56
C ARG A 334 3.70 -8.01 -8.21
N VAL A 335 2.91 -9.05 -8.46
CA VAL A 335 3.38 -10.27 -9.14
C VAL A 335 4.01 -9.95 -10.51
N ASP A 336 3.46 -8.95 -11.22
CA ASP A 336 3.98 -8.47 -12.51
C ASP A 336 5.41 -7.94 -12.44
N ASN A 337 5.87 -7.50 -11.26
CA ASN A 337 7.17 -6.86 -11.06
C ASN A 337 8.20 -7.81 -10.41
N LEU A 338 7.85 -9.09 -10.26
CA LEU A 338 8.71 -10.06 -9.60
C LEU A 338 9.80 -10.53 -10.57
N LEU A 339 11.08 -10.32 -10.22
CA LEU A 339 12.19 -10.71 -11.09
C LEU A 339 12.33 -12.24 -11.19
N ASP A 340 12.26 -12.93 -10.05
CA ASP A 340 12.27 -14.40 -10.00
C ASP A 340 10.93 -14.95 -9.50
N PRO A 341 10.02 -15.36 -10.41
CA PRO A 341 8.78 -16.01 -10.03
C PRO A 341 8.95 -17.48 -9.60
N ILE A 342 10.10 -18.11 -9.88
CA ILE A 342 10.32 -19.54 -9.64
C ILE A 342 10.60 -19.79 -8.16
N ALA A 343 11.44 -18.98 -7.51
CA ALA A 343 11.78 -19.17 -6.10
C ALA A 343 10.56 -19.15 -5.16
N PRO A 344 9.61 -18.19 -5.26
CA PRO A 344 8.37 -18.24 -4.48
C PRO A 344 7.51 -19.46 -4.77
N VAL A 345 7.45 -19.92 -6.02
CA VAL A 345 6.73 -21.16 -6.38
C VAL A 345 7.36 -22.37 -5.70
N HIS A 346 8.68 -22.50 -5.73
CA HIS A 346 9.38 -23.57 -5.02
C HIS A 346 9.15 -23.50 -3.49
N ALA A 347 9.10 -22.29 -2.92
CA ALA A 347 8.80 -22.10 -1.51
C ALA A 347 7.35 -22.47 -1.14
N ILE A 348 6.39 -22.33 -2.06
CA ILE A 348 5.01 -22.84 -1.89
C ILE A 348 5.00 -24.36 -1.97
N LEU A 349 5.63 -24.93 -3.00
CA LEU A 349 5.65 -26.38 -3.23
C LEU A 349 6.30 -27.13 -2.07
N ARG A 350 7.30 -26.55 -1.41
CA ARG A 350 7.90 -27.12 -0.19
C ARG A 350 6.93 -27.18 1.01
N ARG A 351 5.94 -26.30 1.07
CA ARG A 351 4.97 -26.21 2.18
C ARG A 351 3.66 -26.96 1.90
N CYS A 352 3.43 -27.40 0.66
CA CYS A 352 2.22 -28.10 0.26
C CYS A 352 2.50 -29.59 0.02
N SER A 353 1.59 -30.46 0.43
CA SER A 353 1.70 -31.88 0.10
C SER A 353 1.42 -32.13 -1.37
N LYS A 354 1.94 -33.25 -1.92
CA LYS A 354 1.73 -33.64 -3.32
C LYS A 354 0.24 -33.81 -3.63
N GLU A 355 -0.54 -34.27 -2.65
CA GLU A 355 -1.99 -34.46 -2.72
C GLU A 355 -2.71 -33.12 -2.87
N THR A 356 -2.36 -32.12 -2.06
CA THR A 356 -2.93 -30.77 -2.16
C THR A 356 -2.63 -30.15 -3.53
N VAL A 357 -1.40 -30.29 -4.03
CA VAL A 357 -1.01 -29.78 -5.35
C VAL A 357 -1.80 -30.47 -6.46
N ARG A 358 -1.97 -31.81 -6.40
CA ARG A 358 -2.80 -32.56 -7.36
C ARG A 358 -4.26 -32.12 -7.31
N PHE A 359 -4.81 -31.92 -6.12
CA PHE A 359 -6.18 -31.44 -5.92
C PHE A 359 -6.40 -30.09 -6.59
N PHE A 360 -5.55 -29.09 -6.34
CA PHE A 360 -5.69 -27.78 -6.98
C PHE A 360 -5.47 -27.82 -8.50
N LYS A 361 -4.54 -28.65 -9.00
CA LYS A 361 -4.38 -28.89 -10.45
C LYS A 361 -5.64 -29.48 -11.09
N SER A 362 -6.30 -30.41 -10.40
CA SER A 362 -7.56 -31.02 -10.88
C SER A 362 -8.69 -29.98 -10.97
N ILE A 363 -8.76 -29.05 -10.03
CA ILE A 363 -9.72 -27.95 -10.03
C ILE A 363 -9.46 -26.99 -11.19
N SER A 364 -8.21 -26.57 -11.39
CA SER A 364 -7.85 -25.68 -12.51
C SER A 364 -8.19 -26.31 -13.86
N ASN A 365 -7.88 -27.59 -14.05
CA ASN A 365 -8.21 -28.31 -15.29
C ASN A 365 -9.73 -28.46 -15.46
N GLY A 366 -10.48 -28.72 -14.39
CA GLY A 366 -11.94 -28.81 -14.41
C GLY A 366 -12.65 -27.47 -14.68
N VAL A 367 -12.12 -26.35 -14.15
CA VAL A 367 -12.67 -25.00 -14.35
C VAL A 367 -12.39 -24.49 -15.76
N VAL A 368 -11.19 -24.73 -16.30
CA VAL A 368 -10.87 -24.45 -17.71
C VAL A 368 -11.81 -25.23 -18.63
N CYS A 369 -12.02 -26.53 -18.36
CA CYS A 369 -12.91 -27.37 -19.17
C CYS A 369 -14.38 -26.90 -19.12
N ARG A 370 -14.88 -26.42 -17.98
CA ARG A 370 -16.25 -25.86 -17.85
C ARG A 370 -16.40 -24.51 -18.57
N ASN A 371 -15.38 -23.65 -18.53
CA ASN A 371 -15.42 -22.35 -19.19
C ASN A 371 -15.36 -22.49 -20.72
N VAL A 372 -14.52 -23.37 -21.24
CA VAL A 372 -14.46 -23.70 -22.67
C VAL A 372 -15.78 -24.28 -23.17
N LYS A 373 -16.39 -25.23 -22.44
CA LYS A 373 -17.72 -25.80 -22.79
C LYS A 373 -18.84 -24.76 -22.75
N LYS A 374 -18.82 -23.81 -21.80
CA LYS A 374 -19.78 -22.69 -21.75
C LYS A 374 -19.62 -21.76 -22.94
N GLU A 375 -18.38 -21.48 -23.35
CA GLU A 375 -18.07 -20.62 -24.48
C GLU A 375 -18.45 -21.26 -25.82
N GLU A 376 -18.22 -22.57 -25.99
CA GLU A 376 -18.72 -23.34 -27.14
C GLU A 376 -20.24 -23.38 -27.23
N LYS A 377 -20.95 -23.59 -26.11
CA LYS A 377 -22.43 -23.49 -26.09
C LYS A 377 -22.91 -22.11 -26.48
N ARG A 378 -22.19 -21.04 -26.07
CA ARG A 378 -22.49 -19.66 -26.45
C ARG A 378 -22.26 -19.43 -27.95
N LYS A 379 -21.15 -19.91 -28.50
CA LYS A 379 -20.83 -19.87 -29.94
C LYS A 379 -21.85 -20.65 -30.77
N LYS A 380 -22.27 -21.85 -30.35
CA LYS A 380 -23.35 -22.63 -31.00
C LYS A 380 -24.70 -21.90 -30.99
N LYS A 381 -25.05 -21.22 -29.88
CA LYS A 381 -26.29 -20.43 -29.78
C LYS A 381 -26.27 -19.20 -30.70
N ILE A 382 -25.11 -18.53 -30.81
CA ILE A 382 -24.92 -17.41 -31.74
C ILE A 382 -24.99 -17.89 -33.19
N ARG A 383 -24.34 -19.01 -33.52
CA ARG A 383 -24.36 -19.62 -34.86
C ARG A 383 -25.77 -20.03 -35.28
N ARG A 384 -26.57 -20.64 -34.39
CA ARG A 384 -28.00 -20.93 -34.65
C ARG A 384 -28.84 -19.67 -34.86
N LYS A 385 -28.56 -18.61 -34.10
CA LYS A 385 -29.29 -17.33 -34.22
C LYS A 385 -28.96 -16.61 -35.53
N LEU A 386 -27.71 -16.69 -35.99
CA LEU A 386 -27.28 -16.20 -37.30
C LEU A 386 -27.88 -17.03 -38.43
N MET A 387 -27.88 -18.37 -38.34
CA MET A 387 -28.46 -19.23 -39.37
C MET A 387 -29.99 -19.07 -39.50
N GLY A 388 -30.70 -18.83 -38.39
CA GLY A 388 -32.15 -18.55 -38.42
C GLY A 388 -32.54 -17.16 -38.94
N LEU A 389 -31.57 -16.26 -39.13
CA LEU A 389 -31.78 -14.95 -39.78
C LEU A 389 -31.69 -15.04 -41.31
N PHE A 390 -31.14 -16.13 -41.87
CA PHE A 390 -30.95 -16.33 -43.31
C PHE A 390 -32.02 -17.22 -43.97
N THR A 391 -33.00 -17.74 -43.24
CA THR A 391 -34.02 -18.65 -43.77
C THR A 391 -35.45 -18.12 -43.67
N LYS A 392 -35.65 -16.80 -43.76
CA LYS A 392 -37.00 -16.25 -44.00
C LYS A 392 -37.18 -16.10 -45.51
N PRO A 393 -37.98 -16.96 -46.18
CA PRO A 393 -38.33 -16.74 -47.57
C PRO A 393 -39.18 -15.47 -47.68
N GLU A 394 -38.76 -14.54 -48.53
CA GLU A 394 -39.58 -13.42 -48.98
C GLU A 394 -40.84 -13.98 -49.62
N LYS A 395 -42.01 -13.71 -49.03
CA LYS A 395 -43.28 -13.88 -49.72
C LYS A 395 -43.38 -12.74 -50.72
N ILE A 396 -43.12 -13.05 -51.99
CA ILE A 396 -43.44 -12.19 -53.13
C ILE A 396 -44.96 -12.27 -53.31
N ALA A 397 -45.59 -11.10 -53.34
CA ALA A 397 -47.02 -10.91 -53.58
C ALA A 397 -47.35 -11.05 -55.08
#